data_AF-A0A9W8JH07-F1
#
_entry.id   AF-A0A9W8JH07-F1
#
_cell.length_a   1.000
_cell.length_b   1.000
_cell.length_c   1.000
_cell.angle_alpha   90.00
_cell.angle_beta   90.00
_cell.angle_gamma   90.00
#
_symmetry.space_group_name_H-M   'P 1'
#
loop_
_entity.id
_entity.type
_entity.pdbx_description
1 polymer ?
#
loop_
_entity_poly.entity_id
_entity_poly.type
_entity_poly.pdbx_seq_one_letter_code
_entity_poly.pdbx_strand_id
1 'polypeptide(L)'
;MNESTVYNEGDLVPFRKRLSELREIISRDAEAGKHPKALTKLLERQLGECDAIVKQLFDSLSILSPELVPVHQKLITIRRQLVALAAKEGSHKAELKPLQEELRKIDSLSTSPVSLKECFDISQEIKAHEDSKNVASSLKPIYDRLADIRQELESLVLTHRWTLRETDLWNYSLSLQEIDKMRVDGKFVDSEGNKPEGQYVLLYLLRRCYGLIYRLLSSSEPVSEELMPIANKLNTVKKCLNEVLKYGGPFNARDLYPYQLALFQIDSMRKEGRFVGVDGSIPEGQGIIMANLNECHELVEMLKESMDEEETEYEEDDEEYDDSDLSEEDD
;
A
#
# COMPACT_ATOMS: atom_id res chain seq x y z
N MET A 1 3.79 -0.77 -3.78
CA MET A 1 2.99 -1.94 -3.34
C MET A 1 3.11 -3.01 -4.41
N ASN A 2 4.07 -3.94 -4.31
CA ASN A 2 4.10 -5.11 -5.18
C ASN A 2 3.61 -6.31 -4.36
N GLU A 3 2.31 -6.55 -4.38
CA GLU A 3 1.68 -7.68 -3.70
C GLU A 3 1.83 -8.95 -4.54
N SER A 4 3.06 -9.43 -4.70
CA SER A 4 3.36 -10.67 -5.43
C SER A 4 2.62 -11.90 -4.86
N THR A 5 1.99 -11.78 -3.68
CA THR A 5 1.22 -12.81 -2.98
C THR A 5 -0.19 -13.05 -3.53
N VAL A 6 -0.66 -12.27 -4.51
CA VAL A 6 -2.05 -12.30 -5.00
C VAL A 6 -2.19 -12.84 -6.44
N TYR A 7 -1.10 -12.84 -7.21
CA TYR A 7 -1.09 -13.25 -8.62
C TYR A 7 0.11 -14.15 -8.94
N ASN A 8 -0.06 -15.01 -9.94
CA ASN A 8 0.99 -15.85 -10.51
C ASN A 8 1.19 -15.53 -11.99
N GLU A 9 2.19 -16.17 -12.60
CA GLU A 9 2.54 -15.99 -14.01
C GLU A 9 1.36 -16.25 -14.95
N GLY A 10 0.56 -17.28 -14.66
CA GLY A 10 -0.62 -17.64 -15.44
C GLY A 10 -1.70 -16.55 -15.45
N ASP A 11 -1.77 -15.72 -14.41
CA ASP A 11 -2.70 -14.58 -14.36
C ASP A 11 -2.21 -13.41 -15.22
N LEU A 12 -0.90 -13.26 -15.43
CA LEU A 12 -0.30 -12.17 -16.21
C LEU A 12 -0.25 -12.44 -17.71
N VAL A 13 -0.18 -13.72 -18.12
CA VAL A 13 -0.12 -14.13 -19.54
C VAL A 13 -1.29 -13.56 -20.39
N PRO A 14 -2.56 -13.58 -19.95
CA PRO A 14 -3.66 -12.99 -20.70
C PRO A 14 -3.49 -11.48 -20.96
N PHE A 15 -2.94 -10.73 -20.00
CA PHE A 15 -2.69 -9.30 -20.17
C PHE A 15 -1.61 -9.05 -21.23
N ARG A 16 -0.49 -9.79 -21.16
CA ARG A 16 0.56 -9.71 -22.19
C ARG A 16 0.02 -10.03 -23.59
N LYS A 17 -0.78 -11.09 -23.70
CA LYS A 17 -1.42 -11.45 -24.97
C LYS A 17 -2.33 -10.33 -25.47
N ARG A 18 -3.18 -9.79 -24.59
CA ARG A 18 -4.11 -8.72 -24.97
C ARG A 18 -3.41 -7.42 -25.37
N LEU A 19 -2.32 -7.05 -24.69
CA LEU A 19 -1.52 -5.88 -25.04
C LEU A 19 -0.84 -6.06 -26.41
N SER A 20 -0.36 -7.27 -26.72
CA SER A 20 0.16 -7.60 -28.06
C SER A 20 -0.91 -7.47 -29.14
N GLU A 21 -2.11 -8.01 -28.90
CA GLU A 21 -3.25 -7.88 -29.83
C GLU A 21 -3.64 -6.41 -30.07
N LEU A 22 -3.69 -5.60 -29.00
CA LEU A 22 -4.01 -4.17 -29.09
C LEU A 22 -2.95 -3.40 -29.86
N ARG A 23 -1.67 -3.72 -29.66
CA ARG A 23 -0.55 -3.14 -30.42
C ARG A 23 -0.69 -3.44 -31.91
N GLU A 24 -1.01 -4.69 -32.27
CA GLU A 24 -1.25 -5.07 -33.68
C GLU A 24 -2.47 -4.38 -34.29
N ILE A 25 -3.52 -4.12 -33.50
CA ILE A 25 -4.69 -3.36 -33.97
C ILE A 25 -4.31 -1.91 -34.25
N ILE A 26 -3.64 -1.25 -33.31
CA ILE A 26 -3.26 0.15 -33.44
C ILE A 26 -2.27 0.35 -34.59
N SER A 27 -1.26 -0.51 -34.73
CA SER A 27 -0.31 -0.48 -35.85
C SER A 27 -1.03 -0.63 -37.20
N ARG A 28 -1.94 -1.60 -37.34
CA ARG A 28 -2.70 -1.78 -38.58
C ARG A 28 -3.62 -0.59 -38.90
N ASP A 29 -4.28 -0.02 -37.90
CA ASP A 29 -5.20 1.10 -38.12
C ASP A 29 -4.45 2.42 -38.36
N ALA A 30 -3.24 2.57 -37.82
CA ALA A 30 -2.32 3.66 -38.12
C ALA A 30 -1.81 3.57 -39.58
N GLU A 31 -1.38 2.39 -40.02
CA GLU A 31 -0.95 2.14 -41.41
C GLU A 31 -2.09 2.34 -42.42
N ALA A 32 -3.31 1.91 -42.07
CA ALA A 32 -4.49 2.07 -42.90
C ALA A 32 -5.09 3.49 -42.85
N GLY A 33 -4.54 4.41 -42.05
CA GLY A 33 -5.01 5.79 -41.94
C GLY A 33 -6.44 5.94 -41.42
N LYS A 34 -6.96 4.96 -40.66
CA LYS A 34 -8.35 4.95 -40.19
C LYS A 34 -8.64 5.95 -39.07
N HIS A 35 -7.59 6.42 -38.39
CA HIS A 35 -7.68 7.31 -37.24
C HIS A 35 -6.65 8.46 -37.34
N PRO A 36 -6.91 9.60 -36.68
CA PRO A 36 -5.93 10.69 -36.61
C PRO A 36 -4.60 10.25 -36.01
N LYS A 37 -3.48 10.70 -36.58
CA LYS A 37 -2.11 10.36 -36.10
C LYS A 37 -1.89 10.68 -34.62
N ALA A 38 -2.47 11.77 -34.12
CA ALA A 38 -2.38 12.14 -32.71
C ALA A 38 -3.06 11.11 -31.79
N LEU A 39 -4.17 10.51 -32.24
CA LEU A 39 -4.90 9.49 -31.48
C LEU A 39 -4.12 8.18 -31.42
N THR A 40 -3.57 7.72 -32.55
CA THR A 40 -2.75 6.49 -32.59
C THR A 40 -1.48 6.63 -31.74
N LYS A 41 -0.81 7.79 -31.79
CA LYS A 41 0.35 8.11 -30.95
C LYS A 41 0.02 8.09 -29.45
N LEU A 42 -1.12 8.65 -29.05
CA LEU A 42 -1.59 8.60 -27.65
C LEU A 42 -1.84 7.16 -27.18
N LEU A 43 -2.52 6.35 -28.01
CA LEU A 43 -2.83 4.96 -27.69
C LEU A 43 -1.56 4.10 -27.58
N GLU A 44 -0.57 4.32 -28.44
CA GLU A 44 0.74 3.65 -28.34
C GLU A 44 1.46 3.98 -27.04
N ARG A 45 1.45 5.26 -26.62
CA ARG A 45 2.03 5.69 -25.35
C ARG A 45 1.34 5.00 -24.16
N GLN A 46 0.01 5.01 -24.12
CA GLN A 46 -0.77 4.35 -23.05
C GLN A 46 -0.54 2.84 -23.02
N LEU A 47 -0.39 2.18 -24.18
CA LEU A 47 -0.01 0.77 -24.24
C LEU A 47 1.40 0.53 -23.69
N GLY A 48 2.35 1.44 -23.98
CA GLY A 48 3.71 1.39 -23.43
C GLY A 48 3.72 1.45 -21.90
N GLU A 49 2.93 2.33 -21.30
CA GLU A 49 2.73 2.40 -19.84
C GLU A 49 2.15 1.10 -19.28
N CYS A 50 1.13 0.53 -19.94
CA CYS A 50 0.54 -0.75 -19.53
C CYS A 50 1.54 -1.91 -19.60
N ASP A 51 2.37 -1.96 -20.66
CA ASP A 51 3.41 -2.97 -20.79
C ASP A 51 4.50 -2.82 -19.73
N ALA A 52 4.88 -1.59 -19.38
CA ALA A 52 5.83 -1.34 -18.31
C ALA A 52 5.33 -1.90 -16.98
N ILE A 53 4.05 -1.70 -16.67
CA ILE A 53 3.42 -2.27 -15.46
C ILE A 53 3.42 -3.80 -15.52
N VAL A 54 2.96 -4.40 -16.62
CA VAL A 54 2.93 -5.87 -16.75
C VAL A 54 4.33 -6.46 -16.64
N LYS A 55 5.34 -5.83 -17.25
CA LYS A 55 6.74 -6.23 -17.14
C LYS A 55 7.23 -6.16 -15.70
N GLN A 56 6.96 -5.07 -14.98
CA GLN A 56 7.31 -4.93 -13.57
C GLN A 56 6.69 -6.04 -12.70
N LEU A 57 5.44 -6.45 -12.99
CA LEU A 57 4.78 -7.55 -12.30
C LEU A 57 5.45 -8.90 -12.60
N PHE A 58 5.80 -9.19 -13.86
CA PHE A 58 6.57 -10.39 -14.22
C PHE A 58 7.95 -10.41 -13.57
N ASP A 59 8.66 -9.28 -13.58
CA ASP A 59 9.97 -9.14 -12.97
C ASP A 59 9.88 -9.42 -11.46
N SER A 60 8.83 -8.93 -10.79
CA SER A 60 8.59 -9.22 -9.37
C SER A 60 8.37 -10.71 -9.05
N LEU A 61 7.84 -11.49 -10.01
CA LEU A 61 7.68 -12.95 -9.88
C LEU A 61 8.98 -13.69 -10.19
N SER A 62 9.81 -13.17 -11.09
CA SER A 62 11.09 -13.77 -11.50
C SER A 62 12.16 -13.75 -10.41
N ILE A 63 11.98 -12.93 -9.36
CA ILE A 63 12.82 -12.90 -8.15
C ILE A 63 12.64 -14.18 -7.31
N LEU A 64 11.56 -14.94 -7.51
CA LEU A 64 11.39 -16.23 -6.81
C LEU A 64 12.34 -17.28 -7.41
N SER A 65 13.06 -17.97 -6.51
CA SER A 65 13.81 -19.18 -6.87
C SER A 65 12.91 -20.16 -7.65
N PRO A 66 13.40 -20.81 -8.72
CA PRO A 66 12.60 -21.75 -9.52
C PRO A 66 12.02 -22.91 -8.69
N GLU A 67 12.61 -23.22 -7.53
CA GLU A 67 12.10 -24.21 -6.58
C GLU A 67 10.85 -23.75 -5.80
N LEU A 68 10.66 -22.43 -5.65
CA LEU A 68 9.53 -21.84 -4.92
C LEU A 68 8.31 -21.59 -5.82
N VAL A 69 8.47 -21.57 -7.15
CA VAL A 69 7.36 -21.29 -8.09
C VAL A 69 6.16 -22.23 -7.89
N PRO A 70 6.34 -23.57 -7.75
CA PRO A 70 5.22 -24.48 -7.51
C PRO A 70 4.55 -24.26 -6.15
N VAL A 71 5.32 -23.85 -5.13
CA VAL A 71 4.79 -23.55 -3.79
C VAL A 71 3.96 -22.27 -3.83
N HIS A 72 4.46 -21.24 -4.50
CA HIS A 72 3.77 -19.96 -4.70
C HIS A 72 2.43 -20.13 -5.41
N GLN A 73 2.40 -20.88 -6.51
CA GLN A 73 1.17 -21.19 -7.24
C GLN A 73 0.15 -21.94 -6.37
N LYS A 74 0.60 -22.89 -5.56
CA LYS A 74 -0.25 -23.60 -4.59
C LYS A 74 -0.81 -22.66 -3.54
N LEU A 75 0.02 -21.79 -2.94
CA LEU A 75 -0.44 -20.82 -1.95
C LEU A 75 -1.48 -19.85 -2.53
N ILE A 76 -1.29 -19.38 -3.77
CA ILE A 76 -2.30 -18.54 -4.45
C ILE A 76 -3.62 -19.30 -4.66
N THR A 77 -3.53 -20.57 -5.05
CA THR A 77 -4.72 -21.42 -5.26
C THR A 77 -5.47 -21.63 -3.94
N ILE A 78 -4.75 -21.99 -2.87
CA ILE A 78 -5.33 -22.15 -1.53
C ILE A 78 -5.93 -20.82 -1.06
N ARG A 79 -5.23 -19.70 -1.24
CA ARG A 79 -5.75 -18.37 -0.91
C ARG A 79 -7.07 -18.08 -1.61
N ARG A 80 -7.17 -18.32 -2.92
CA ARG A 80 -8.41 -18.12 -3.69
C ARG A 80 -9.54 -18.98 -3.16
N GLN A 81 -9.27 -20.24 -2.84
CA GLN A 81 -10.25 -21.15 -2.25
C GLN A 81 -10.69 -20.67 -0.86
N LEU A 82 -9.76 -20.20 -0.02
CA LEU A 82 -10.07 -19.66 1.30
C LEU A 82 -10.91 -18.37 1.21
N VAL A 83 -10.56 -17.44 0.31
CA VAL A 83 -11.35 -16.22 0.09
C VAL A 83 -12.75 -16.56 -0.43
N ALA A 84 -12.86 -17.50 -1.37
CA ALA A 84 -14.16 -17.97 -1.86
C ALA A 84 -14.98 -18.64 -0.76
N LEU A 85 -14.34 -19.43 0.12
CA LEU A 85 -15.00 -20.04 1.28
C LEU A 85 -15.47 -18.99 2.29
N ALA A 86 -14.64 -17.97 2.57
CA ALA A 86 -15.00 -16.88 3.46
C ALA A 86 -16.22 -16.09 2.97
N ALA A 87 -16.43 -16.01 1.66
CA ALA A 87 -17.58 -15.35 1.05
C ALA A 87 -18.86 -16.19 1.04
N LYS A 88 -18.78 -17.52 1.23
CA LYS A 88 -19.96 -18.39 1.26
C LYS A 88 -20.63 -18.37 2.63
N GLU A 89 -21.95 -18.43 2.66
CA GLU A 89 -22.72 -18.65 3.90
C GLU A 89 -22.75 -20.16 4.25
N GLY A 90 -22.64 -20.51 5.55
CA GLY A 90 -22.79 -21.90 6.03
C GLY A 90 -21.64 -22.40 6.92
N SER A 91 -21.60 -23.72 7.15
CA SER A 91 -20.49 -24.40 7.84
C SER A 91 -19.51 -24.94 6.80
N HIS A 92 -18.24 -24.56 6.92
CA HIS A 92 -17.20 -24.88 5.94
C HIS A 92 -16.17 -25.86 6.48
N LYS A 93 -16.43 -26.54 7.60
CA LYS A 93 -15.46 -27.42 8.29
C LYS A 93 -14.90 -28.52 7.39
N ALA A 94 -15.73 -29.07 6.50
CA ALA A 94 -15.31 -30.15 5.61
C ALA A 94 -14.36 -29.65 4.51
N GLU A 95 -14.60 -28.45 3.98
CA GLU A 95 -13.77 -27.81 2.93
C GLU A 95 -12.51 -27.13 3.53
N LEU A 96 -12.58 -26.62 4.77
CA LEU A 96 -11.46 -25.92 5.42
C LEU A 96 -10.36 -26.86 5.92
N LYS A 97 -10.72 -28.05 6.44
CA LYS A 97 -9.76 -29.04 6.96
C LYS A 97 -8.68 -29.46 5.94
N PRO A 98 -8.99 -29.86 4.70
CA PRO A 98 -7.97 -30.23 3.73
C PRO A 98 -7.05 -29.06 3.40
N LEU A 99 -7.58 -27.84 3.27
CA LEU A 99 -6.77 -26.64 3.01
C LEU A 99 -5.81 -26.34 4.17
N GLN A 100 -6.25 -26.47 5.42
CA GLN A 100 -5.38 -26.32 6.59
C GLN A 100 -4.25 -27.34 6.62
N GLU A 101 -4.51 -28.57 6.21
CA GLU A 101 -3.50 -29.63 6.17
C GLU A 101 -2.47 -29.38 5.06
N GLU A 102 -2.91 -28.89 3.90
CA GLU A 102 -2.01 -28.45 2.85
C GLU A 102 -1.14 -27.26 3.28
N LEU A 103 -1.71 -26.28 3.99
CA LEU A 103 -0.94 -25.17 4.56
C LEU A 103 0.13 -25.66 5.56
N ARG A 104 -0.18 -26.62 6.43
CA ARG A 104 0.81 -27.22 7.35
C ARG A 104 1.94 -27.94 6.62
N LYS A 105 1.62 -28.66 5.54
CA LYS A 105 2.64 -29.31 4.71
C LYS A 105 3.56 -28.26 4.08
N ILE A 106 3.01 -27.15 3.60
CA ILE A 106 3.82 -26.05 3.04
C ILE A 106 4.64 -25.35 4.13
N ASP A 107 4.09 -25.16 5.34
CA ASP A 107 4.80 -24.58 6.49
C ASP A 107 6.05 -25.36 6.86
N SER A 108 5.96 -26.70 6.83
CA SER A 108 7.11 -27.57 7.11
C SER A 108 8.27 -27.44 6.10
N LEU A 109 8.03 -26.82 4.95
CA LEU A 109 9.01 -26.62 3.87
C LEU A 109 9.69 -25.24 3.94
N SER A 110 9.34 -24.36 4.88
CA SER A 110 9.97 -23.03 5.12
C SER A 110 10.09 -22.10 3.90
N THR A 111 9.20 -22.23 2.92
CA THR A 111 9.43 -21.68 1.57
C THR A 111 8.88 -20.27 1.29
N SER A 112 8.08 -19.65 2.14
CA SER A 112 7.77 -18.20 2.07
C SER A 112 6.92 -17.76 3.27
N PRO A 113 7.45 -16.98 4.23
CA PRO A 113 6.76 -16.72 5.49
C PRO A 113 5.55 -15.78 5.34
N VAL A 114 5.51 -14.91 4.33
CA VAL A 114 4.48 -13.86 4.22
C VAL A 114 3.18 -14.40 3.62
N SER A 115 3.23 -15.01 2.44
CA SER A 115 2.03 -15.53 1.76
C SER A 115 1.35 -16.66 2.55
N LEU A 116 2.16 -17.50 3.21
CA LEU A 116 1.68 -18.57 4.06
C LEU A 116 0.93 -18.03 5.29
N LYS A 117 1.47 -16.99 5.94
CA LYS A 117 0.83 -16.32 7.08
C LYS A 117 -0.54 -15.76 6.71
N GLU A 118 -0.66 -15.10 5.55
CA GLU A 118 -1.93 -14.57 5.07
C GLU A 118 -2.98 -15.68 4.86
N CYS A 119 -2.58 -16.83 4.32
CA CYS A 119 -3.50 -17.97 4.16
C CYS A 119 -3.94 -18.54 5.52
N PHE A 120 -3.03 -18.65 6.49
CA PHE A 120 -3.39 -19.07 7.85
C PHE A 120 -4.32 -18.09 8.54
N ASP A 121 -4.08 -16.78 8.38
CA ASP A 121 -4.93 -15.73 8.94
C ASP A 121 -6.37 -15.85 8.41
N ILE A 122 -6.57 -16.00 7.08
CA ILE A 122 -7.89 -16.20 6.47
C ILE A 122 -8.56 -17.49 6.97
N SER A 123 -7.81 -18.58 7.07
CA SER A 123 -8.34 -19.85 7.59
C SER A 123 -8.80 -19.74 9.05
N GLN A 124 -8.03 -19.04 9.89
CA GLN A 124 -8.40 -18.81 11.29
C GLN A 124 -9.62 -17.90 11.42
N GLU A 125 -9.73 -16.87 10.58
CA GLU A 125 -10.88 -15.98 10.46
C GLU A 125 -12.17 -16.77 10.17
N ILE A 126 -12.15 -17.65 9.15
CA ILE A 126 -13.31 -18.50 8.80
C ILE A 126 -13.73 -19.37 9.99
N LYS A 127 -12.76 -19.99 10.67
CA LYS A 127 -13.03 -20.84 11.83
C LYS A 127 -13.60 -20.03 13.00
N ALA A 128 -13.08 -18.84 13.25
CA ALA A 128 -13.55 -17.95 14.31
C ALA A 128 -14.97 -17.45 14.05
N HIS A 129 -15.30 -17.15 12.80
CA HIS A 129 -16.66 -16.78 12.38
C HIS A 129 -17.67 -17.93 12.53
N GLU A 130 -17.25 -19.19 12.35
CA GLU A 130 -18.13 -20.31 12.64
C GLU A 130 -18.31 -20.54 14.15
N ASP A 131 -17.23 -20.40 14.93
CA ASP A 131 -17.23 -20.57 16.39
C ASP A 131 -18.01 -19.45 17.11
N SER A 132 -18.05 -18.23 16.54
CA SER A 132 -18.83 -17.11 17.07
C SER A 132 -20.33 -17.41 17.21
N LYS A 133 -20.86 -18.29 16.36
CA LYS A 133 -22.27 -18.75 16.40
C LYS A 133 -22.58 -19.62 17.62
N ASN A 134 -21.55 -20.16 18.27
CA ASN A 134 -21.68 -21.11 19.39
C ASN A 134 -21.13 -20.54 20.72
N VAL A 135 -20.95 -19.22 20.80
CA VAL A 135 -20.47 -18.57 22.04
C VAL A 135 -21.53 -18.69 23.13
N ALA A 136 -21.14 -19.26 24.27
CA ALA A 136 -22.03 -19.36 25.42
C ALA A 136 -22.48 -17.98 25.92
N SER A 137 -23.71 -17.90 26.43
CA SER A 137 -24.28 -16.65 26.95
C SER A 137 -23.45 -16.01 28.07
N SER A 138 -22.81 -16.83 28.91
CA SER A 138 -21.89 -16.37 29.97
C SER A 138 -20.64 -15.66 29.43
N LEU A 139 -20.21 -15.99 28.21
CA LEU A 139 -19.04 -15.39 27.56
C LEU A 139 -19.40 -14.30 26.56
N LYS A 140 -20.69 -14.14 26.25
CA LYS A 140 -21.18 -13.15 25.28
C LYS A 140 -20.71 -11.71 25.57
N PRO A 141 -20.69 -11.22 26.84
CA PRO A 141 -20.18 -9.88 27.13
C PRO A 141 -18.70 -9.70 26.78
N ILE A 142 -17.88 -10.74 26.98
CA ILE A 142 -16.45 -10.71 26.65
C ILE A 142 -16.28 -10.72 25.13
N TYR A 143 -17.05 -11.56 24.44
CA TYR A 143 -17.06 -11.62 22.98
C TYR A 143 -17.43 -10.27 22.35
N ASP A 144 -18.51 -9.65 22.83
CA ASP A 144 -18.99 -8.36 22.29
C ASP A 144 -17.94 -7.26 22.48
N ARG A 145 -17.36 -7.15 23.68
CA ARG A 145 -16.29 -6.17 23.95
C ARG A 145 -15.06 -6.40 23.06
N LEU A 146 -14.67 -7.65 22.81
CA LEU A 146 -13.56 -7.97 21.91
C LEU A 146 -13.89 -7.66 20.44
N ALA A 147 -15.12 -7.93 20.01
CA ALA A 147 -15.58 -7.64 18.66
C ALA A 147 -15.63 -6.13 18.38
N ASP A 148 -16.12 -5.35 19.35
CA ASP A 148 -16.16 -3.88 19.27
C ASP A 148 -14.75 -3.29 19.18
N ILE A 149 -13.85 -3.68 20.10
CA ILE A 149 -12.43 -3.26 20.06
C ILE A 149 -11.80 -3.62 18.72
N ARG A 150 -12.08 -4.81 18.19
CA ARG A 150 -11.56 -5.25 16.89
C ARG A 150 -12.05 -4.32 15.77
N GLN A 151 -13.34 -4.03 15.73
CA GLN A 151 -13.95 -3.19 14.70
C GLN A 151 -13.36 -1.77 14.73
N GLU A 152 -13.17 -1.20 15.93
CA GLU A 152 -12.54 0.10 16.12
C GLU A 152 -11.09 0.10 15.64
N LEU A 153 -10.29 -0.90 16.02
CA LEU A 153 -8.90 -1.05 15.56
C LEU A 153 -8.80 -1.27 14.05
N GLU A 154 -9.70 -2.04 13.44
CA GLU A 154 -9.76 -2.23 11.98
C GLU A 154 -10.11 -0.93 11.26
N SER A 155 -11.03 -0.12 11.81
CA SER A 155 -11.33 1.22 11.31
C SER A 155 -10.09 2.12 11.35
N LEU A 156 -9.37 2.16 12.47
CA LEU A 156 -8.12 2.93 12.60
C LEU A 156 -7.05 2.52 11.58
N VAL A 157 -6.95 1.21 11.28
CA VAL A 157 -6.04 0.70 10.23
C VAL A 157 -6.40 1.24 8.85
N LEU A 158 -7.67 1.55 8.58
CA LEU A 158 -8.11 2.09 7.30
C LEU A 158 -7.96 3.62 7.22
N THR A 159 -8.26 4.35 8.30
CA THR A 159 -8.47 5.80 8.24
C THR A 159 -7.42 6.65 8.96
N HIS A 160 -6.65 6.12 9.92
CA HIS A 160 -5.87 6.93 10.87
C HIS A 160 -4.39 6.54 11.04
N ARG A 161 -3.80 5.80 10.09
CA ARG A 161 -2.41 5.30 10.23
C ARG A 161 -1.36 6.37 10.56
N TRP A 162 -1.55 7.60 10.10
CA TRP A 162 -0.54 8.68 10.16
C TRP A 162 -0.78 9.70 11.28
N THR A 163 -1.86 9.56 12.05
CA THR A 163 -2.26 10.53 13.09
C THR A 163 -2.38 9.90 14.47
N LEU A 164 -2.00 8.64 14.60
CA LEU A 164 -2.23 7.82 15.78
C LEU A 164 -1.02 7.89 16.72
N ARG A 165 -1.23 8.26 17.98
CA ARG A 165 -0.18 8.24 19.00
C ARG A 165 -0.18 6.92 19.76
N GLU A 166 0.95 6.62 20.40
CA GLU A 166 1.07 5.46 21.29
C GLU A 166 0.04 5.53 22.45
N THR A 167 -0.24 6.72 22.96
CA THR A 167 -1.25 6.95 24.01
C THR A 167 -2.67 6.64 23.56
N ASP A 168 -3.01 6.88 22.29
CA ASP A 168 -4.33 6.57 21.74
C ASP A 168 -4.55 5.04 21.66
N LEU A 169 -3.48 4.28 21.41
CA LEU A 169 -3.48 2.82 21.42
C LEU A 169 -3.38 2.18 22.81
N TRP A 170 -2.90 2.94 23.79
CA TRP A 170 -2.74 2.46 25.17
C TRP A 170 -4.07 2.04 25.80
N ASN A 171 -5.15 2.79 25.56
CA ASN A 171 -6.47 2.49 26.12
C ASN A 171 -7.02 1.13 25.62
N TYR A 172 -6.78 0.82 24.35
CA TYR A 172 -7.10 -0.50 23.78
C TYR A 172 -6.23 -1.58 24.42
N SER A 173 -4.93 -1.32 24.57
CA SER A 173 -3.99 -2.26 25.20
C SER A 173 -4.40 -2.60 26.64
N LEU A 174 -4.79 -1.58 27.42
CA LEU A 174 -5.28 -1.75 28.79
C LEU A 174 -6.59 -2.55 28.83
N SER A 175 -7.55 -2.22 27.96
CA SER A 175 -8.82 -2.96 27.85
C SER A 175 -8.59 -4.43 27.50
N LEU A 176 -7.68 -4.73 26.57
CA LEU A 176 -7.34 -6.12 26.24
C LEU A 176 -6.65 -6.82 27.41
N GLN A 177 -5.78 -6.14 28.16
CA GLN A 177 -5.14 -6.72 29.35
C GLN A 177 -6.16 -7.04 30.45
N GLU A 178 -7.17 -6.19 30.65
CA GLU A 178 -8.26 -6.48 31.59
C GLU A 178 -9.02 -7.74 31.19
N ILE A 179 -9.36 -7.88 29.90
CA ILE A 179 -10.01 -9.08 29.37
C ILE A 179 -9.10 -10.30 29.53
N ASP A 180 -7.80 -10.16 29.23
CA ASP A 180 -6.82 -11.24 29.33
C ASP A 180 -6.71 -11.79 30.76
N LYS A 181 -6.77 -10.90 31.76
CA LYS A 181 -6.76 -11.22 33.21
C LYS A 181 -8.00 -11.99 33.69
N MET A 182 -9.10 -11.97 32.94
CA MET A 182 -10.29 -12.78 33.28
C MET A 182 -10.08 -14.27 33.04
N ARG A 183 -8.99 -14.66 32.37
CA ARG A 183 -8.70 -16.06 32.06
C ARG A 183 -8.08 -16.78 33.26
N VAL A 184 -8.50 -18.02 33.46
CA VAL A 184 -7.90 -18.97 34.42
C VAL A 184 -7.26 -20.09 33.60
N ASP A 185 -5.97 -20.33 33.81
CA ASP A 185 -5.15 -21.29 33.04
C ASP A 185 -5.27 -21.11 31.51
N GLY A 186 -5.33 -19.85 31.06
CA GLY A 186 -5.43 -19.50 29.65
C GLY A 186 -6.80 -19.73 29.01
N LYS A 187 -7.86 -19.98 29.81
CA LYS A 187 -9.24 -20.16 29.36
C LYS A 187 -10.20 -19.20 30.05
N PHE A 188 -11.25 -18.79 29.36
CA PHE A 188 -12.35 -18.04 29.97
C PHE A 188 -13.29 -19.01 30.66
N VAL A 189 -13.61 -18.73 31.93
CA VAL A 189 -14.48 -19.57 32.74
C VAL A 189 -15.78 -18.83 33.07
N ASP A 190 -16.85 -19.57 33.33
CA ASP A 190 -18.09 -18.99 33.84
C ASP A 190 -18.06 -18.84 35.37
N SER A 191 -19.18 -18.40 35.96
CA SER A 191 -19.35 -18.22 37.40
C SER A 191 -19.18 -19.51 38.22
N GLU A 192 -19.27 -20.68 37.58
CA GLU A 192 -19.10 -21.98 38.20
C GLU A 192 -17.68 -22.54 38.02
N GLY A 193 -16.80 -21.81 37.30
CA GLY A 193 -15.45 -22.26 36.98
C GLY A 193 -15.39 -23.24 35.81
N ASN A 194 -16.51 -23.49 35.11
CA ASN A 194 -16.55 -24.35 33.95
C ASN A 194 -15.97 -23.65 32.72
N LYS A 195 -15.69 -24.41 31.66
CA LYS A 195 -15.13 -23.93 30.39
C LYS A 195 -16.21 -23.96 29.29
N PRO A 196 -16.99 -22.89 29.13
CA PRO A 196 -18.04 -22.83 28.12
C PRO A 196 -17.51 -22.83 26.68
N GLU A 197 -18.38 -23.19 25.74
CA GLU A 197 -18.15 -23.10 24.29
C GLU A 197 -17.89 -21.65 23.82
N GLY A 198 -17.13 -21.50 22.72
CA GLY A 198 -16.71 -20.20 22.19
C GLY A 198 -15.29 -19.76 22.61
N GLN A 199 -14.51 -20.63 23.25
CA GLN A 199 -13.13 -20.33 23.65
C GLN A 199 -12.23 -19.96 22.47
N TYR A 200 -12.44 -20.62 21.32
CA TYR A 200 -11.55 -20.43 20.18
C TYR A 200 -11.71 -19.03 19.60
N VAL A 201 -12.96 -18.59 19.36
CA VAL A 201 -13.21 -17.24 18.85
C VAL A 201 -12.73 -16.13 19.80
N LEU A 202 -12.90 -16.29 21.11
CA LEU A 202 -12.43 -15.30 22.10
C LEU A 202 -10.90 -15.15 22.07
N LEU A 203 -10.17 -16.28 22.10
CA LEU A 203 -8.71 -16.27 22.05
C LEU A 203 -8.20 -15.77 20.70
N TYR A 204 -8.91 -16.08 19.61
CA TYR A 204 -8.62 -15.56 18.28
C TYR A 204 -8.79 -14.05 18.23
N LEU A 205 -9.94 -13.52 18.67
CA LEU A 205 -10.22 -12.08 18.69
C LEU A 205 -9.20 -11.34 19.54
N LEU A 206 -8.89 -11.84 20.73
CA LEU A 206 -7.88 -11.24 21.61
C LEU A 206 -6.50 -11.15 20.95
N ARG A 207 -6.03 -12.26 20.36
CA ARG A 207 -4.76 -12.26 19.58
C ARG A 207 -4.84 -11.32 18.38
N ARG A 208 -5.98 -11.27 17.68
CA ARG A 208 -6.19 -10.41 16.52
C ARG A 208 -6.14 -8.94 16.90
N CYS A 209 -6.78 -8.53 17.98
CA CYS A 209 -6.74 -7.17 18.50
C CYS A 209 -5.31 -6.76 18.88
N TYR A 210 -4.57 -7.60 19.61
CA TYR A 210 -3.15 -7.34 19.89
C TYR A 210 -2.31 -7.24 18.60
N GLY A 211 -2.57 -8.09 17.62
CA GLY A 211 -1.91 -8.03 16.31
C GLY A 211 -2.24 -6.75 15.53
N LEU A 212 -3.48 -6.24 15.64
CA LEU A 212 -3.88 -4.97 15.05
C LEU A 212 -3.19 -3.79 15.75
N ILE A 213 -3.12 -3.79 17.08
CA ILE A 213 -2.37 -2.77 17.84
C ILE A 213 -0.90 -2.78 17.45
N TYR A 214 -0.26 -3.96 17.41
CA TYR A 214 1.13 -4.07 17.00
C TYR A 214 1.34 -3.56 15.57
N ARG A 215 0.45 -3.94 14.63
CA ARG A 215 0.51 -3.44 13.25
C ARG A 215 0.40 -1.92 13.23
N LEU A 216 -0.59 -1.37 13.94
CA LEU A 216 -0.80 0.07 14.05
C LEU A 216 0.46 0.73 14.59
N LEU A 217 0.98 0.33 15.75
CA LEU A 217 2.23 0.84 16.34
C LEU A 217 3.42 0.76 15.38
N SER A 218 3.58 -0.35 14.65
CA SER A 218 4.68 -0.53 13.70
C SER A 218 4.52 0.31 12.41
N SER A 219 3.32 0.78 12.13
CA SER A 219 2.98 1.57 10.93
C SER A 219 2.72 3.04 11.22
N SER A 220 2.39 3.38 12.46
CA SER A 220 2.20 4.72 12.96
C SER A 220 3.56 5.20 13.47
N GLU A 221 4.23 6.00 12.66
CA GLU A 221 5.34 6.79 13.18
C GLU A 221 4.74 8.05 13.80
N PRO A 222 4.77 8.22 15.14
CA PRO A 222 4.00 9.25 15.83
C PRO A 222 4.56 10.64 15.51
N VAL A 223 3.78 11.45 14.78
CA VAL A 223 4.02 12.89 14.66
C VAL A 223 3.19 13.59 15.72
N SER A 224 3.82 14.40 16.56
CA SER A 224 3.12 15.14 17.61
C SER A 224 2.06 16.09 17.04
N GLU A 225 1.03 16.42 17.84
CA GLU A 225 -0.03 17.37 17.42
C GLU A 225 0.53 18.74 17.00
N GLU A 226 1.65 19.14 17.60
CA GLU A 226 2.35 20.40 17.27
C GLU A 226 2.92 20.40 15.86
N LEU A 227 3.31 19.23 15.34
CA LEU A 227 3.87 19.06 14.00
C LEU A 227 2.80 18.69 12.96
N MET A 228 1.59 18.35 13.35
CA MET A 228 0.49 17.98 12.45
C MET A 228 0.16 19.03 11.37
N PRO A 229 0.10 20.35 11.67
CA PRO A 229 -0.12 21.36 10.65
C PRO A 229 0.97 21.35 9.57
N ILE A 230 2.23 21.14 9.99
CA ILE A 230 3.40 21.07 9.11
C ILE A 230 3.34 19.79 8.27
N ALA A 231 3.04 18.65 8.90
CA ALA A 231 2.89 17.36 8.24
C ALA A 231 1.82 17.38 7.13
N ASN A 232 0.65 17.93 7.43
CA ASN A 232 -0.45 18.07 6.46
C ASN A 232 -0.08 18.98 5.29
N LYS A 233 0.64 20.08 5.57
CA LYS A 233 1.10 20.99 4.52
C LYS A 233 2.12 20.31 3.61
N LEU A 234 3.12 19.60 4.17
CA LEU A 234 4.11 18.85 3.40
C LEU A 234 3.47 17.76 2.55
N ASN A 235 2.53 16.99 3.10
CA ASN A 235 1.82 15.96 2.34
C ASN A 235 1.04 16.53 1.15
N THR A 236 0.41 17.70 1.34
CA THR A 236 -0.29 18.39 0.25
C THR A 236 0.69 18.85 -0.83
N VAL A 237 1.80 19.48 -0.44
CA VAL A 237 2.84 19.94 -1.36
C VAL A 237 3.43 18.75 -2.13
N LYS A 238 3.82 17.68 -1.43
CA LYS A 238 4.33 16.43 -2.02
C LYS A 238 3.36 15.84 -3.03
N LYS A 239 2.07 15.78 -2.71
CA LYS A 239 1.05 15.25 -3.64
C LYS A 239 0.97 16.10 -4.90
N CYS A 240 0.91 17.43 -4.76
CA CYS A 240 0.88 18.33 -5.91
C CYS A 240 2.14 18.21 -6.78
N LEU A 241 3.34 18.18 -6.18
CA LEU A 241 4.60 18.00 -6.91
C LEU A 241 4.64 16.68 -7.68
N ASN A 242 4.16 15.59 -7.08
CA ASN A 242 4.05 14.29 -7.76
C ASN A 242 3.04 14.30 -8.91
N GLU A 243 1.94 15.06 -8.79
CA GLU A 243 0.99 15.23 -9.89
C GLU A 243 1.61 16.02 -11.05
N VAL A 244 2.38 17.09 -10.76
CA VAL A 244 3.14 17.85 -11.77
C VAL A 244 4.13 16.93 -12.48
N LEU A 245 4.93 16.17 -11.72
CA LEU A 245 5.90 15.20 -12.26
C LEU A 245 5.23 14.13 -13.12
N LYS A 246 4.06 13.63 -12.72
CA LYS A 246 3.39 12.51 -13.39
C LYS A 246 2.69 12.91 -14.67
N TYR A 247 1.96 14.03 -14.66
CA TYR A 247 1.11 14.40 -15.78
C TYR A 247 1.86 15.18 -16.85
N GLY A 248 2.91 15.91 -16.47
CA GLY A 248 3.62 16.80 -17.39
C GLY A 248 2.69 17.89 -17.96
N GLY A 249 3.27 18.99 -18.40
CA GLY A 249 2.52 20.12 -18.96
C GLY A 249 3.48 21.26 -19.29
N PRO A 250 3.00 22.35 -19.91
CA PRO A 250 3.81 23.55 -20.17
C PRO A 250 4.03 24.32 -18.86
N PHE A 251 4.60 23.65 -17.87
CA PHE A 251 4.97 24.21 -16.59
C PHE A 251 6.34 24.85 -16.76
N ASN A 252 6.46 26.11 -16.38
CA ASN A 252 7.74 26.79 -16.33
C ASN A 252 8.24 26.83 -14.88
N ALA A 253 9.52 27.16 -14.68
CA ALA A 253 10.11 27.26 -13.34
C ALA A 253 9.35 28.21 -12.39
N ARG A 254 8.57 29.18 -12.90
CA ARG A 254 7.75 30.08 -12.05
C ARG A 254 6.53 29.37 -11.48
N ASP A 255 5.99 28.35 -12.14
CA ASP A 255 4.85 27.58 -11.65
C ASP A 255 5.22 26.75 -10.40
N LEU A 256 6.52 26.52 -10.15
CA LEU A 256 7.02 25.88 -8.94
C LEU A 256 7.11 26.83 -7.73
N TYR A 257 7.00 28.15 -7.93
CA TYR A 257 7.17 29.16 -6.88
C TYR A 257 6.24 28.97 -5.67
N PRO A 258 4.93 28.65 -5.83
CA PRO A 258 4.05 28.43 -4.69
C PRO A 258 4.51 27.28 -3.77
N TYR A 259 5.13 26.24 -4.33
CA TYR A 259 5.67 25.11 -3.57
C TYR A 259 6.95 25.52 -2.85
N GLN A 260 7.88 26.18 -3.53
CA GLN A 260 9.11 26.72 -2.93
C GLN A 260 8.82 27.66 -1.77
N LEU A 261 7.84 28.57 -1.94
CA LEU A 261 7.43 29.48 -0.89
C LEU A 261 6.84 28.73 0.31
N ALA A 262 6.03 27.69 0.07
CA ALA A 262 5.47 26.87 1.13
C ALA A 262 6.57 26.11 1.90
N LEU A 263 7.56 25.54 1.20
CA LEU A 263 8.70 24.85 1.82
C LEU A 263 9.56 25.84 2.63
N PHE A 264 9.84 27.03 2.06
CA PHE A 264 10.56 28.09 2.76
C PHE A 264 9.86 28.56 4.04
N GLN A 265 8.54 28.68 4.02
CA GLN A 265 7.74 29.01 5.21
C GLN A 265 7.90 27.95 6.30
N ILE A 266 7.89 26.67 5.92
CA ILE A 266 8.11 25.55 6.84
C ILE A 266 9.54 25.55 7.38
N ASP A 267 10.53 25.80 6.51
CA ASP A 267 11.93 25.92 6.91
C ASP A 267 12.17 27.03 7.93
N SER A 268 11.49 28.16 7.74
CA SER A 268 11.57 29.33 8.64
C SER A 268 11.00 29.06 10.03
N MET A 269 10.21 28.01 10.21
CA MET A 269 9.70 27.60 11.52
C MET A 269 10.75 26.83 12.34
N ARG A 270 11.85 26.38 11.72
CA ARG A 270 12.91 25.61 12.37
C ARG A 270 13.88 26.53 13.11
N LYS A 271 14.32 26.10 14.29
CA LYS A 271 15.41 26.71 15.08
C LYS A 271 16.58 25.73 15.12
N GLU A 272 17.76 26.17 14.70
CA GLU A 272 18.96 25.31 14.61
C GLU A 272 18.73 24.01 13.81
N GLY A 273 17.94 24.08 12.74
CA GLY A 273 17.60 22.94 11.90
C GLY A 273 16.57 21.97 12.50
N ARG A 274 15.95 22.30 13.63
CA ARG A 274 14.95 21.48 14.34
C ARG A 274 13.65 22.23 14.55
N PHE A 275 12.50 21.55 14.54
CA PHE A 275 11.27 22.12 15.06
C PHE A 275 11.31 22.06 16.59
N VAL A 276 10.76 23.07 17.25
CA VAL A 276 10.82 23.21 18.70
C VAL A 276 9.41 23.50 19.19
N GLY A 277 8.93 22.67 20.12
CA GLY A 277 7.63 22.81 20.76
C GLY A 277 7.51 24.10 21.57
N VAL A 278 6.29 24.40 22.01
CA VAL A 278 5.99 25.64 22.77
C VAL A 278 6.72 25.69 24.11
N ASP A 279 7.00 24.51 24.67
CA ASP A 279 7.73 24.30 25.92
C ASP A 279 9.26 24.21 25.74
N GLY A 280 9.76 24.36 24.52
CA GLY A 280 11.18 24.23 24.19
C GLY A 280 11.66 22.79 23.97
N SER A 281 10.77 21.80 24.05
CA SER A 281 11.09 20.40 23.76
C SER A 281 11.22 20.14 22.25
N ILE A 282 11.84 19.01 21.89
CA ILE A 282 11.85 18.53 20.50
C ILE A 282 10.61 17.65 20.33
N PRO A 283 9.66 18.04 19.46
CA PRO A 283 8.43 17.28 19.30
C PRO A 283 8.68 15.92 18.63
N GLU A 284 7.89 14.92 19.03
CA GLU A 284 7.96 13.57 18.47
C GLU A 284 7.61 13.54 16.98
N GLY A 285 8.29 12.69 16.20
CA GLY A 285 8.09 12.56 14.76
C GLY A 285 8.83 13.60 13.91
N GLN A 286 9.69 14.42 14.53
CA GLN A 286 10.48 15.43 13.83
C GLN A 286 11.35 14.88 12.69
N GLY A 287 11.99 13.72 12.88
CA GLY A 287 12.85 13.12 11.83
C GLY A 287 12.09 12.85 10.53
N ILE A 288 10.81 12.50 10.65
CA ILE A 288 9.91 12.19 9.53
C ILE A 288 9.53 13.46 8.81
N ILE A 289 9.17 14.52 9.55
CA ILE A 289 8.88 15.83 8.98
C ILE A 289 10.10 16.38 8.25
N MET A 290 11.30 16.18 8.80
CA MET A 290 12.54 16.56 8.13
C MET A 290 12.80 15.74 6.86
N ALA A 291 12.58 14.42 6.89
CA ALA A 291 12.71 13.58 5.72
C ALA A 291 11.72 13.98 4.61
N ASN A 292 10.44 14.16 4.94
CA ASN A 292 9.41 14.59 4.01
C ASN A 292 9.68 16.00 3.44
N LEU A 293 10.20 16.91 4.26
CA LEU A 293 10.61 18.25 3.83
C LEU A 293 11.77 18.18 2.84
N ASN A 294 12.79 17.38 3.13
CA ASN A 294 13.92 17.17 2.22
C ASN A 294 13.46 16.53 0.89
N GLU A 295 12.61 15.51 0.95
CA GLU A 295 12.05 14.88 -0.25
C GLU A 295 11.23 15.86 -1.09
N CYS A 296 10.48 16.78 -0.47
CA CYS A 296 9.78 17.83 -1.22
C CYS A 296 10.76 18.80 -1.90
N HIS A 297 11.88 19.14 -1.25
CA HIS A 297 12.93 19.96 -1.86
C HIS A 297 13.60 19.22 -3.03
N GLU A 298 13.93 17.95 -2.87
CA GLU A 298 14.47 17.10 -3.94
C GLU A 298 13.50 17.00 -5.14
N LEU A 299 12.20 16.83 -4.89
CA LEU A 299 11.18 16.84 -5.95
C LEU A 299 11.12 18.17 -6.71
N VAL A 300 11.28 19.31 -6.01
CA VAL A 300 11.30 20.63 -6.67
C VAL A 300 12.55 20.78 -7.53
N GLU A 301 13.73 20.38 -7.04
CA GLU A 301 14.96 20.47 -7.82
C GLU A 301 14.93 19.55 -9.04
N MET A 302 14.50 18.29 -8.90
CA MET A 302 14.32 17.39 -10.05
C MET A 302 13.36 17.97 -11.11
N LEU A 303 12.27 18.60 -10.68
CA LEU A 303 11.32 19.23 -11.61
C LEU A 303 11.93 20.44 -12.34
N LYS A 304 12.77 21.24 -11.66
CA LYS A 304 13.48 22.35 -12.33
C LYS A 304 14.46 21.83 -13.37
N GLU A 305 15.29 20.84 -13.00
CA GLU A 305 16.25 20.25 -13.92
C GLU A 305 15.55 19.72 -15.18
N SER A 306 14.41 19.04 -15.02
CA SER A 306 13.63 18.56 -16.18
C SER A 306 13.04 19.68 -17.04
N MET A 307 12.74 20.84 -16.46
CA MET A 307 12.20 22.00 -17.20
C MET A 307 13.30 22.77 -17.92
N ASP A 308 14.49 22.86 -17.32
CA ASP A 308 15.66 23.50 -17.93
C ASP A 308 16.19 22.66 -19.11
N GLU A 309 16.15 21.32 -19.03
CA GLU A 309 16.52 20.42 -20.13
C GLU A 309 15.57 20.56 -21.34
N GLU A 310 14.26 20.68 -21.11
CA GLU A 310 13.28 20.92 -22.18
C GLU A 310 13.53 22.27 -22.88
N GLU A 311 13.84 23.36 -22.13
CA GLU A 311 14.15 24.67 -22.74
C GLU A 311 15.38 24.61 -23.66
N THR A 312 16.42 23.85 -23.30
CA THR A 312 17.63 23.71 -24.13
C THR A 312 17.44 22.87 -25.40
N GLU A 313 16.58 21.85 -25.39
CA GLU A 313 16.29 21.03 -26.59
C GLU A 313 15.57 21.84 -27.68
N TYR A 314 14.76 22.83 -27.32
CA TYR A 314 14.09 23.72 -28.28
C TYR A 314 15.01 24.80 -28.86
N GLU A 315 16.10 25.18 -28.18
CA GLU A 315 17.07 26.17 -28.68
C GLU A 315 18.10 25.56 -29.65
N GLU A 316 18.47 24.28 -29.50
CA GLU A 316 19.41 23.61 -30.42
C GLU A 316 18.80 23.31 -31.81
N ASP A 317 17.48 23.16 -31.93
CA ASP A 317 16.79 22.87 -33.21
C ASP A 317 16.64 24.13 -34.10
N ASP A 318 16.82 25.34 -33.56
CA ASP A 318 16.68 26.61 -34.30
C ASP A 318 18.03 27.17 -34.84
N GLU A 319 19.18 26.57 -34.50
CA GLU A 319 20.52 27.03 -34.93
C GLU A 319 21.10 26.31 -36.18
N GLU A 320 20.33 25.51 -36.94
CA GLU A 320 20.82 24.85 -38.17
C GLU A 320 20.19 25.40 -39.47
N TYR A 321 20.16 26.72 -39.68
CA TYR A 321 19.93 27.30 -41.02
C TYR A 321 20.58 28.68 -41.19
N ASP A 322 21.89 28.74 -41.46
CA ASP A 322 22.45 29.74 -42.40
C ASP A 322 23.89 29.40 -42.78
N ASP A 323 24.11 28.62 -43.86
CA ASP A 323 25.18 28.87 -44.83
C ASP A 323 25.00 27.95 -46.05
N SER A 324 24.38 28.46 -47.11
CA SER A 324 24.65 28.10 -48.53
C SER A 324 23.42 28.35 -49.44
N ASP A 325 23.16 29.60 -49.81
CA ASP A 325 22.85 29.89 -51.23
C ASP A 325 22.87 31.40 -51.52
N LEU A 326 24.04 31.92 -51.91
CA LEU A 326 24.11 33.14 -52.72
C LEU A 326 25.18 32.95 -53.78
N SER A 327 24.88 32.08 -54.74
CA SER A 327 25.48 32.15 -56.07
C SER A 327 24.42 32.07 -57.15
N GLU A 328 24.46 33.09 -58.01
CA GLU A 328 23.99 33.11 -59.40
C GLU A 328 22.49 33.31 -59.65
N GLU A 329 22.14 34.52 -60.14
CA GLU A 329 21.44 34.63 -61.43
C GLU A 329 21.74 35.98 -62.10
N ASP A 330 21.96 35.88 -63.41
CA ASP A 330 22.54 36.81 -64.37
C ASP A 330 21.71 38.07 -64.72
N ASP A 331 22.39 39.18 -65.06
CA ASP A 331 22.35 39.83 -66.41
C ASP A 331 23.24 41.10 -66.48
#